data_AF-A0A848VLE6-F1
#
_entry.id   AF-A0A848VLE6-F1
#
_cell.length_a   1.000
_cell.length_b   1.000
_cell.length_c   1.000
_cell.angle_alpha   90.00
_cell.angle_beta   90.00
_cell.angle_gamma   90.00
#
_symmetry.space_group_name_H-M   'P 1'
#
loop_
_entity.id
_entity.type
_entity.pdbx_description
1 polymer ?
#
loop_
_entity_poly.entity_id
_entity_poly.type
_entity_poly.pdbx_seq_one_letter_code
_entity_poly.pdbx_strand_id
1 'polypeptide(L)'
;MRVLLSMLFAAIVFTGCSDSLMDAPAPEPAERTETVEKFRHAHLLDRALRSGTNQIAGKKPNELGLIFKISAQSLVERYALIQRYALFERFALLERFEYDQAFAGYAVTIEDTTGGSDFSAILTALQADPDIEWIEPDFSIGTPTSSTLDGHTGQKIPWSVSYVGGDVSSAASGDGMGTVDVDVYVLDTGVTNDDLNIVESIDFRDTLGTGIVDPNDYDGHGTHIAGIISAKDDTQGLVGIAPGARVHNLKVLGDDGTTDVSVVIAAVEYIIQARQANPTTPMVVNMSLGEDIGTASYTALDEALLALSNLGVTVVVAAGNQGSNADYVTPAHVDELITVGAHDADGYFTAYSNWGPKV
;
A
#
# COMPACT_ATOMS: atom_id res chain seq x y z
N MET A 1 5.69 -9.30 21.97
CA MET A 1 6.75 -10.21 21.45
C MET A 1 6.20 -11.58 21.05
N ARG A 2 5.87 -12.53 21.96
CA ARG A 2 5.37 -13.86 21.52
C ARG A 2 4.00 -13.88 20.82
N VAL A 3 3.13 -12.89 21.05
CA VAL A 3 1.83 -12.74 20.36
C VAL A 3 2.00 -12.31 18.88
N LEU A 4 2.99 -11.47 18.60
CA LEU A 4 3.22 -10.88 17.26
C LEU A 4 3.76 -11.90 16.24
N LEU A 5 4.41 -12.98 16.68
CA LEU A 5 5.03 -13.94 15.78
C LEU A 5 4.05 -14.97 15.20
N SER A 6 2.81 -15.02 15.69
CA SER A 6 1.81 -15.99 15.23
C SER A 6 1.00 -15.50 14.02
N MET A 7 0.70 -14.20 13.93
CA MET A 7 -0.29 -13.60 12.99
C MET A 7 0.10 -13.63 11.49
N LEU A 8 1.10 -14.41 11.09
CA LEU A 8 2.04 -13.99 10.03
C LEU A 8 1.97 -14.72 8.67
N PHE A 9 1.04 -15.65 8.43
CA PHE A 9 0.99 -16.40 7.16
C PHE A 9 -0.42 -16.72 6.64
N ALA A 10 -0.79 -16.10 5.51
CA ALA A 10 -1.69 -16.65 4.48
C ALA A 10 -1.67 -15.81 3.19
N ALA A 11 -1.49 -16.44 2.02
CA ALA A 11 -1.76 -15.85 0.71
C ALA A 11 -2.01 -16.94 -0.35
N ILE A 12 -3.17 -16.89 -1.03
CA ILE A 12 -3.74 -17.96 -1.88
C ILE A 12 -4.61 -17.30 -2.97
N VAL A 13 -4.70 -17.68 -4.26
CA VAL A 13 -3.94 -18.53 -5.24
C VAL A 13 -4.50 -18.10 -6.63
N PHE A 14 -3.73 -18.06 -7.74
CA PHE A 14 -4.12 -18.48 -9.13
C PHE A 14 -3.10 -18.01 -10.22
N THR A 15 -3.34 -18.31 -11.52
CA THR A 15 -2.26 -18.49 -12.53
C THR A 15 -2.47 -17.84 -13.91
N GLY A 16 -1.41 -17.26 -14.49
CA GLY A 16 -1.27 -16.89 -15.91
C GLY A 16 0.20 -16.54 -16.26
N CYS A 17 0.69 -16.79 -17.49
CA CYS A 17 2.14 -16.70 -17.79
C CYS A 17 2.50 -16.50 -19.29
N SER A 18 3.54 -15.71 -19.58
CA SER A 18 4.36 -15.78 -20.82
C SER A 18 5.68 -14.99 -20.71
N ASP A 19 6.83 -15.61 -21.02
CA ASP A 19 8.17 -15.00 -21.03
C ASP A 19 8.46 -14.07 -22.23
N SER A 20 9.44 -13.14 -22.11
CA SER A 20 10.74 -13.28 -22.82
C SER A 20 11.77 -12.14 -22.61
N LEU A 21 12.97 -12.56 -22.16
CA LEU A 21 14.33 -12.10 -22.54
C LEU A 21 14.79 -10.65 -22.26
N MET A 22 15.99 -10.57 -21.65
CA MET A 22 16.79 -9.35 -21.46
C MET A 22 17.82 -9.14 -22.59
N ASP A 23 18.36 -7.93 -22.69
CA ASP A 23 19.60 -7.63 -23.45
C ASP A 23 20.52 -6.66 -22.67
N ALA A 24 21.79 -6.59 -23.05
CA ALA A 24 22.89 -6.05 -22.24
C ALA A 24 23.18 -4.54 -22.43
N PRO A 25 23.87 -3.85 -21.48
CA PRO A 25 23.86 -2.39 -21.40
C PRO A 25 24.83 -1.65 -22.35
N ALA A 26 24.49 -0.39 -22.64
CA ALA A 26 25.32 0.56 -23.40
C ALA A 26 26.20 1.43 -22.46
N PRO A 27 27.36 1.94 -22.92
CA PRO A 27 28.33 2.66 -22.08
C PRO A 27 28.01 4.15 -21.85
N GLU A 28 28.47 4.68 -20.72
CA GLU A 28 28.29 6.06 -20.26
C GLU A 28 29.03 7.14 -21.09
N PRO A 29 28.46 8.36 -21.20
CA PRO A 29 29.16 9.54 -21.70
C PRO A 29 29.24 10.72 -20.69
N ALA A 30 30.39 10.83 -20.02
CA ALA A 30 31.02 12.05 -19.47
C ALA A 30 30.23 13.05 -18.59
N GLU A 31 30.85 13.45 -17.47
CA GLU A 31 30.35 14.44 -16.49
C GLU A 31 29.77 15.71 -17.13
N ARG A 32 28.45 15.90 -16.96
CA ARG A 32 27.86 17.25 -16.89
C ARG A 32 28.05 17.80 -15.48
N THR A 33 28.01 19.12 -15.35
CA THR A 33 27.72 19.75 -14.05
C THR A 33 26.36 19.27 -13.57
N GLU A 34 26.32 18.48 -12.50
CA GLU A 34 25.12 17.80 -12.03
C GLU A 34 24.05 18.79 -11.57
N THR A 35 23.07 19.04 -12.43
CA THR A 35 21.71 19.35 -11.97
C THR A 35 21.18 18.09 -11.31
N VAL A 36 21.11 18.07 -9.97
CA VAL A 36 20.58 16.94 -9.20
C VAL A 36 19.21 16.57 -9.75
N GLU A 37 19.09 15.36 -10.30
CA GLU A 37 17.86 14.85 -10.88
C GLU A 37 16.86 14.59 -9.74
N LYS A 38 15.75 15.32 -9.75
CA LYS A 38 14.72 15.25 -8.71
C LYS A 38 13.69 14.18 -9.00
N PHE A 39 13.46 13.88 -10.28
CA PHE A 39 12.56 12.82 -10.71
C PHE A 39 13.16 11.45 -10.39
N ARG A 40 12.68 10.87 -9.30
CA ARG A 40 12.88 9.46 -8.97
C ARG A 40 12.10 8.58 -9.95
N HIS A 41 12.57 7.34 -10.10
CA HIS A 41 11.93 6.28 -10.90
C HIS A 41 11.45 6.78 -12.27
N ALA A 42 12.34 7.47 -12.99
CA ALA A 42 12.02 8.12 -14.27
C ALA A 42 11.42 7.16 -15.31
N HIS A 43 11.70 5.86 -15.20
CA HIS A 43 11.09 4.80 -16.01
C HIS A 43 9.59 4.58 -15.73
N LEU A 44 9.11 4.84 -14.51
CA LEU A 44 7.69 4.85 -14.15
C LEU A 44 7.00 6.13 -14.65
N LEU A 45 7.66 7.29 -14.58
CA LEU A 45 7.13 8.53 -15.15
C LEU A 45 7.00 8.42 -16.67
N ASP A 46 8.01 7.85 -17.32
CA ASP A 46 8.04 7.53 -18.76
C ASP A 46 7.10 6.35 -19.13
N ARG A 47 6.70 5.50 -18.18
CA ARG A 47 5.59 4.53 -18.32
C ARG A 47 4.25 5.29 -18.40
N ALA A 48 3.97 6.15 -17.42
CA ALA A 48 2.74 6.95 -17.33
C ALA A 48 2.55 7.89 -18.55
N LEU A 49 3.58 8.70 -18.88
CA LEU A 49 3.53 9.65 -19.99
C LEU A 49 3.33 8.97 -21.37
N ARG A 50 3.79 7.72 -21.56
CA ARG A 50 3.64 7.00 -22.83
C ARG A 50 2.37 6.17 -22.96
N SER A 51 1.83 5.64 -21.86
CA SER A 51 0.73 4.68 -21.95
C SER A 51 -0.56 5.30 -22.49
N GLY A 52 -0.73 6.63 -22.38
CA GLY A 52 -1.92 7.36 -22.86
C GLY A 52 -3.19 7.07 -22.04
N THR A 53 -3.10 6.15 -21.08
CA THR A 53 -3.97 5.93 -19.93
C THR A 53 -3.02 5.57 -18.80
N ASN A 54 -2.98 6.33 -17.70
CA ASN A 54 -2.10 6.01 -16.59
C ASN A 54 -2.47 4.61 -16.06
N GLN A 55 -1.53 3.67 -16.12
CA GLN A 55 -1.71 2.30 -15.63
C GLN A 55 -1.16 2.24 -14.20
N ILE A 56 -1.97 2.13 -13.16
CA ILE A 56 -3.44 2.37 -13.04
C ILE A 56 -3.50 3.75 -12.26
N ALA A 57 -4.50 4.29 -11.55
CA ALA A 57 -5.91 4.00 -11.36
C ALA A 57 -6.77 5.23 -11.73
N GLY A 58 -7.88 5.00 -12.43
CA GLY A 58 -8.91 6.00 -12.80
C GLY A 58 -8.49 7.17 -13.73
N LYS A 59 -7.25 7.62 -13.66
CA LYS A 59 -6.73 8.87 -14.25
C LYS A 59 -6.82 8.90 -15.78
N LYS A 60 -7.31 10.01 -16.31
CA LYS A 60 -7.54 10.26 -17.75
C LYS A 60 -6.21 10.39 -18.55
N PRO A 61 -6.25 10.26 -19.89
CA PRO A 61 -5.10 10.54 -20.77
C PRO A 61 -4.45 11.92 -20.60
N ASN A 62 -5.21 12.91 -20.14
CA ASN A 62 -4.80 14.29 -19.94
C ASN A 62 -4.48 14.61 -18.46
N GLU A 63 -4.31 13.58 -17.62
CA GLU A 63 -3.98 13.73 -16.19
C GLU A 63 -2.61 13.12 -15.86
N LEU A 64 -1.96 13.65 -14.83
CA LEU A 64 -0.72 13.11 -14.28
C LEU A 64 -0.71 13.29 -12.75
N GLY A 65 -0.57 12.19 -12.02
CA GLY A 65 -0.35 12.22 -10.58
C GLY A 65 1.15 12.30 -10.26
N LEU A 66 1.52 13.13 -9.28
CA LEU A 66 2.90 13.32 -8.83
C LEU A 66 2.96 13.46 -7.29
N ILE A 67 3.94 12.78 -6.68
CA ILE A 67 4.26 12.86 -5.25
C ILE A 67 5.52 13.71 -5.08
N PHE A 68 5.52 14.58 -4.06
CA PHE A 68 6.58 15.55 -3.80
C PHE A 68 7.07 15.47 -2.35
N LYS A 69 8.39 15.46 -2.18
CA LYS A 69 9.04 15.84 -0.93
C LYS A 69 9.61 17.24 -1.05
N ILE A 70 9.34 18.07 -0.06
CA ILE A 70 9.72 19.49 -0.03
C ILE A 70 10.67 19.78 1.13
N SER A 71 11.49 20.81 0.99
CA SER A 71 12.44 21.17 2.03
C SER A 71 11.73 21.60 3.33
N ALA A 72 12.41 21.40 4.46
CA ALA A 72 11.88 21.82 5.77
C ALA A 72 11.67 23.35 5.88
N GLN A 73 12.35 24.16 5.07
CA GLN A 73 12.09 25.60 4.95
C GLN A 73 10.73 25.86 4.26
N SER A 74 10.42 25.06 3.24
CA SER A 74 9.25 25.21 2.37
C SER A 74 7.93 24.83 3.06
N LEU A 75 7.97 24.14 4.21
CA LEU A 75 6.78 23.82 5.02
C LEU A 75 5.93 25.06 5.35
N VAL A 76 6.56 26.18 5.70
CA VAL A 76 5.88 27.45 6.02
C VAL A 76 5.25 28.09 4.78
N GLU A 77 5.73 27.72 3.58
CA GLU A 77 5.33 28.30 2.29
C GLU A 77 4.61 27.29 1.36
N ARG A 78 4.25 26.08 1.84
CA ARG A 78 3.69 24.97 1.02
C ARG A 78 2.53 25.41 0.13
N TYR A 79 1.60 26.21 0.64
CA TYR A 79 0.46 26.75 -0.13
C TYR A 79 0.90 27.67 -1.29
N ALA A 80 2.01 28.41 -1.15
CA ALA A 80 2.58 29.24 -2.19
C ALA A 80 3.35 28.44 -3.24
N LEU A 81 3.91 27.28 -2.90
CA LEU A 81 4.50 26.33 -3.86
C LEU A 81 3.42 25.71 -4.76
N ILE A 82 2.30 25.27 -4.17
CA ILE A 82 1.18 24.70 -4.94
C ILE A 82 0.51 25.79 -5.82
N GLN A 83 0.31 27.01 -5.29
CA GLN A 83 -0.21 28.11 -6.12
C GLN A 83 0.78 28.59 -7.19
N ARG A 84 2.10 28.45 -7.01
CA ARG A 84 3.10 28.74 -8.06
C ARG A 84 2.88 27.90 -9.32
N TYR A 85 2.44 26.65 -9.19
CA TYR A 85 2.18 25.77 -10.35
C TYR A 85 0.79 25.95 -10.95
N ALA A 86 -0.21 26.37 -10.16
CA ALA A 86 -1.52 26.79 -10.67
C ALA A 86 -1.46 28.07 -11.54
N LEU A 87 -0.31 28.75 -11.64
CA LEU A 87 -0.09 29.88 -12.56
C LEU A 87 0.16 29.46 -14.01
N PHE A 88 0.36 28.17 -14.29
CA PHE A 88 0.18 27.66 -15.65
C PHE A 88 -1.33 27.64 -15.95
N GLU A 89 -1.86 28.64 -16.66
CA GLU A 89 -3.28 28.75 -17.08
C GLU A 89 -3.80 27.59 -17.96
N ARG A 90 -2.98 26.55 -18.15
CA ARG A 90 -3.23 25.28 -18.83
C ARG A 90 -3.57 24.13 -17.87
N PHE A 91 -3.04 24.12 -16.64
CA PHE A 91 -3.14 22.97 -15.74
C PHE A 91 -4.10 23.22 -14.58
N ALA A 92 -5.08 22.33 -14.40
CA ALA A 92 -5.95 22.31 -13.22
C ALA A 92 -5.38 21.35 -12.16
N LEU A 93 -5.65 21.64 -10.89
CA LEU A 93 -5.41 20.72 -9.79
C LEU A 93 -6.70 19.95 -9.51
N LEU A 94 -6.68 18.63 -9.68
CA LEU A 94 -7.84 17.78 -9.42
C LEU A 94 -7.87 17.26 -7.98
N GLU A 95 -6.73 16.83 -7.44
CA GLU A 95 -6.65 16.14 -6.15
C GLU A 95 -5.43 16.60 -5.35
N ARG A 96 -5.50 16.46 -4.02
CA ARG A 96 -4.38 16.81 -3.13
C ARG A 96 -4.39 15.96 -1.85
N PHE A 97 -3.24 15.37 -1.54
CA PHE A 97 -2.90 14.91 -0.19
C PHE A 97 -1.80 15.79 0.40
N GLU A 98 -1.76 15.95 1.72
CA GLU A 98 -0.68 16.63 2.43
C GLU A 98 0.00 15.66 3.40
N TYR A 99 1.33 15.67 3.44
CA TYR A 99 2.14 14.76 4.25
C TYR A 99 3.03 15.59 5.19
N ASP A 100 3.03 15.24 6.48
CA ASP A 100 3.66 15.99 7.57
C ASP A 100 4.25 15.10 8.67
N GLN A 101 3.86 13.82 8.76
CA GLN A 101 4.40 12.87 9.75
C GLN A 101 5.31 11.80 9.11
N ALA A 102 5.00 11.35 7.90
CA ALA A 102 5.81 10.40 7.14
C ALA A 102 7.02 11.13 6.52
N PHE A 103 6.75 12.20 5.79
CA PHE A 103 7.76 13.14 5.28
C PHE A 103 7.09 14.50 4.98
N ALA A 104 7.88 15.58 5.00
CA ALA A 104 7.39 16.89 4.58
C ALA A 104 7.08 16.87 3.07
N GLY A 105 5.80 16.79 2.71
CA GLY A 105 5.41 16.59 1.31
C GLY A 105 3.95 16.84 0.99
N TYR A 106 3.58 16.47 -0.23
CA TYR A 106 2.21 16.39 -0.73
C TYR A 106 2.16 15.50 -1.99
N ALA A 107 0.99 15.01 -2.34
CA ALA A 107 0.72 14.43 -3.67
C ALA A 107 -0.37 15.24 -4.36
N VAL A 108 -0.31 15.36 -5.69
CA VAL A 108 -1.29 16.08 -6.50
C VAL A 108 -1.53 15.42 -7.86
N THR A 109 -2.80 15.38 -8.28
CA THR A 109 -3.21 15.04 -9.65
C THR A 109 -3.42 16.33 -10.44
N ILE A 110 -2.65 16.52 -11.52
CA ILE A 110 -2.78 17.68 -12.44
C ILE A 110 -3.45 17.28 -13.75
N GLU A 111 -4.37 18.10 -14.25
CA GLU A 111 -5.07 17.91 -15.54
C GLU A 111 -4.65 18.97 -16.56
N ASP A 112 -4.24 18.57 -17.77
CA ASP A 112 -4.13 19.46 -18.93
C ASP A 112 -5.54 19.82 -19.43
N THR A 113 -6.00 21.03 -19.08
CA THR A 113 -7.34 21.54 -19.41
C THR A 113 -7.57 21.77 -20.90
N THR A 114 -6.52 21.69 -21.72
CA THR A 114 -6.64 21.72 -23.19
C THR A 114 -7.07 20.37 -23.78
N GLY A 115 -7.07 19.29 -22.97
CA GLY A 115 -7.27 17.92 -23.44
C GLY A 115 -6.05 17.31 -24.14
N GLY A 116 -4.89 17.97 -24.05
CA GLY A 116 -3.60 17.41 -24.42
C GLY A 116 -3.01 16.52 -23.31
N SER A 117 -1.77 16.07 -23.50
CA SER A 117 -1.02 15.28 -22.51
C SER A 117 0.46 15.69 -22.45
N ASP A 118 0.78 16.91 -22.90
CA ASP A 118 2.14 17.45 -22.88
C ASP A 118 2.41 18.16 -21.55
N PHE A 119 2.98 17.41 -20.62
CA PHE A 119 3.43 17.90 -19.32
C PHE A 119 4.88 18.45 -19.34
N SER A 120 5.55 18.49 -20.50
CA SER A 120 7.00 18.78 -20.57
C SER A 120 7.40 20.12 -19.95
N ALA A 121 6.57 21.16 -20.14
CA ALA A 121 6.79 22.49 -19.60
C ALA A 121 6.68 22.54 -18.06
N ILE A 122 5.70 21.85 -17.47
CA ILE A 122 5.52 21.80 -16.01
C ILE A 122 6.58 20.91 -15.36
N LEU A 123 6.89 19.74 -15.93
CA LEU A 123 7.97 18.87 -15.44
C LEU A 123 9.34 19.59 -15.45
N THR A 124 9.62 20.39 -16.49
CA THR A 124 10.82 21.24 -16.55
C THR A 124 10.86 22.27 -15.42
N ALA A 125 9.73 22.88 -15.06
CA ALA A 125 9.65 23.85 -13.98
C ALA A 125 9.79 23.18 -12.60
N LEU A 126 9.17 22.03 -12.38
CA LEU A 126 9.26 21.26 -11.13
C LEU A 126 10.71 20.80 -10.86
N GLN A 127 11.44 20.33 -11.88
CA GLN A 127 12.86 20.02 -11.77
C GLN A 127 13.70 21.24 -11.38
N ALA A 128 13.31 22.45 -11.80
CA ALA A 128 14.02 23.69 -11.52
C ALA A 128 13.73 24.32 -10.15
N ASP A 129 12.57 24.07 -9.53
CA ASP A 129 12.15 24.79 -8.32
C ASP A 129 12.97 24.36 -7.07
N PRO A 130 13.61 25.29 -6.34
CA PRO A 130 14.52 24.97 -5.23
C PRO A 130 13.82 24.42 -3.97
N ASP A 131 12.50 24.51 -3.85
CA ASP A 131 11.77 24.00 -2.67
C ASP A 131 11.56 22.48 -2.69
N ILE A 132 11.73 21.85 -3.85
CA ILE A 132 11.50 20.40 -4.06
C ILE A 132 12.81 19.63 -3.84
N GLU A 133 12.78 18.65 -2.93
CA GLU A 133 13.87 17.69 -2.71
C GLU A 133 13.84 16.58 -3.77
N TRP A 134 12.68 15.93 -3.95
CA TRP A 134 12.43 14.94 -5.00
C TRP A 134 10.97 14.93 -5.45
N ILE A 135 10.75 14.33 -6.63
CA ILE A 135 9.46 14.12 -7.27
C ILE A 135 9.39 12.66 -7.70
N GLU A 136 8.24 12.03 -7.54
CA GLU A 136 7.98 10.66 -7.99
C GLU A 136 6.63 10.65 -8.73
N PRO A 137 6.42 9.84 -9.78
CA PRO A 137 5.07 9.61 -10.31
C PRO A 137 4.18 9.02 -9.22
N ASP A 138 2.94 9.51 -9.11
CA ASP A 138 1.92 8.86 -8.31
C ASP A 138 1.35 7.70 -9.13
N PHE A 139 2.08 6.58 -9.12
CA PHE A 139 1.75 5.33 -9.78
C PHE A 139 0.77 4.50 -8.94
N SER A 140 0.19 3.47 -9.54
CA SER A 140 -0.79 2.62 -8.88
C SER A 140 -0.21 1.36 -8.28
N ILE A 141 -0.85 0.94 -7.19
CA ILE A 141 -0.56 -0.25 -6.41
C ILE A 141 -1.88 -1.00 -6.16
N GLY A 142 -1.84 -2.32 -5.98
CA GLY A 142 -3.08 -3.10 -5.86
C GLY A 142 -2.91 -4.52 -5.35
N THR A 143 -4.00 -5.26 -5.43
CA THR A 143 -4.12 -6.65 -4.97
C THR A 143 -4.87 -7.50 -6.00
N PRO A 144 -4.63 -8.82 -6.12
CA PRO A 144 -5.53 -9.70 -6.88
C PRO A 144 -6.94 -9.71 -6.28
N THR A 145 -7.95 -9.58 -7.14
CA THR A 145 -9.36 -9.69 -6.76
C THR A 145 -9.66 -10.96 -5.97
N SER A 146 -10.40 -10.85 -4.88
CA SER A 146 -10.77 -11.98 -4.04
C SER A 146 -11.73 -12.96 -4.74
N SER A 147 -11.95 -14.12 -4.11
CA SER A 147 -12.98 -15.08 -4.55
C SER A 147 -13.77 -15.60 -3.36
N THR A 148 -15.09 -15.68 -3.52
CA THR A 148 -15.99 -16.09 -2.44
C THR A 148 -15.81 -17.56 -2.07
N LEU A 149 -15.50 -17.83 -0.80
CA LEU A 149 -15.48 -19.19 -0.27
C LEU A 149 -16.89 -19.77 -0.14
N ASP A 150 -17.02 -21.10 -0.28
CA ASP A 150 -18.29 -21.81 -0.07
C ASP A 150 -18.80 -21.67 1.37
N GLY A 151 -20.10 -21.43 1.53
CA GLY A 151 -20.75 -21.30 2.83
C GLY A 151 -20.61 -22.56 3.70
N HIS A 152 -20.44 -22.37 5.01
CA HIS A 152 -20.17 -23.43 5.98
C HIS A 152 -21.10 -23.33 7.20
N THR A 153 -21.32 -24.46 7.89
CA THR A 153 -22.17 -24.54 9.09
C THR A 153 -21.35 -24.83 10.33
N GLY A 154 -21.49 -23.98 11.35
CA GLY A 154 -20.63 -23.99 12.53
C GLY A 154 -19.23 -23.44 12.23
N GLN A 155 -18.49 -23.15 13.29
CA GLN A 155 -17.11 -22.66 13.24
C GLN A 155 -16.15 -23.68 12.62
N LYS A 156 -15.10 -23.19 11.95
CA LYS A 156 -13.93 -23.99 11.55
C LYS A 156 -12.63 -23.27 11.85
N ILE A 157 -11.61 -24.03 12.24
CA ILE A 157 -10.21 -23.57 12.28
C ILE A 157 -9.60 -23.83 10.88
N PRO A 158 -9.13 -22.81 10.14
CA PRO A 158 -8.38 -23.00 8.90
C PRO A 158 -7.06 -23.74 9.11
N TRP A 159 -6.61 -24.52 8.12
CA TRP A 159 -5.35 -25.29 8.24
C TRP A 159 -4.13 -24.40 8.54
N SER A 160 -4.12 -23.17 8.01
CA SER A 160 -3.06 -22.19 8.20
C SER A 160 -2.92 -21.76 9.67
N VAL A 161 -4.02 -21.67 10.41
CA VAL A 161 -4.02 -21.32 11.85
C VAL A 161 -3.29 -22.38 12.67
N SER A 162 -3.55 -23.67 12.41
CA SER A 162 -2.77 -24.76 13.03
C SER A 162 -1.33 -24.85 12.52
N TYR A 163 -1.09 -24.53 11.25
CA TYR A 163 0.27 -24.57 10.66
C TYR A 163 1.21 -23.54 11.31
N VAL A 164 0.71 -22.32 11.60
CA VAL A 164 1.46 -21.30 12.36
C VAL A 164 1.43 -21.52 13.88
N GLY A 165 0.73 -22.56 14.36
CA GLY A 165 0.56 -22.87 15.77
C GLY A 165 -0.29 -21.85 16.54
N GLY A 166 -1.26 -21.21 15.88
CA GLY A 166 -2.23 -20.30 16.51
C GLY A 166 -3.07 -21.00 17.58
N ASP A 167 -3.46 -22.25 17.30
CA ASP A 167 -4.16 -23.18 18.20
C ASP A 167 -3.35 -23.64 19.43
N VAL A 168 -2.04 -23.44 19.42
CA VAL A 168 -1.13 -23.68 20.57
C VAL A 168 -0.42 -22.41 21.07
N SER A 169 -0.85 -21.24 20.57
CA SER A 169 -0.30 -19.94 20.94
C SER A 169 -0.89 -19.41 22.25
N SER A 170 -0.46 -18.23 22.69
CA SER A 170 -1.13 -17.51 23.79
C SER A 170 -2.46 -16.84 23.39
N ALA A 171 -2.88 -16.97 22.12
CA ALA A 171 -4.21 -16.62 21.62
C ALA A 171 -5.11 -17.85 21.34
N ALA A 172 -4.53 -19.06 21.39
CA ALA A 172 -5.22 -20.37 21.47
C ALA A 172 -6.44 -20.56 20.54
N SER A 173 -6.35 -20.13 19.28
CA SER A 173 -7.46 -20.15 18.32
C SER A 173 -8.21 -21.49 18.27
N GLY A 174 -9.47 -21.50 18.73
CA GLY A 174 -10.35 -22.67 18.78
C GLY A 174 -10.54 -23.26 20.19
N ASP A 175 -10.05 -22.60 21.25
CA ASP A 175 -10.33 -22.99 22.65
C ASP A 175 -11.54 -22.25 23.28
N GLY A 176 -12.09 -21.25 22.58
CA GLY A 176 -13.23 -20.45 23.02
C GLY A 176 -12.88 -19.31 23.98
N MET A 177 -11.58 -18.99 24.16
CA MET A 177 -11.14 -17.77 24.84
C MET A 177 -11.24 -16.56 23.92
N GLY A 178 -11.60 -15.41 24.49
CA GLY A 178 -11.92 -14.21 23.71
C GLY A 178 -10.74 -13.32 23.30
N THR A 179 -11.09 -12.32 22.49
CA THR A 179 -10.39 -11.08 22.12
C THR A 179 -8.90 -10.96 22.44
N VAL A 180 -8.05 -11.03 21.41
CA VAL A 180 -6.64 -10.60 21.50
C VAL A 180 -6.55 -9.07 21.60
N ASP A 181 -5.82 -8.56 22.60
CA ASP A 181 -5.64 -7.12 22.83
C ASP A 181 -4.54 -6.52 21.94
N VAL A 182 -4.91 -6.16 20.72
CA VAL A 182 -4.07 -5.53 19.69
C VAL A 182 -4.95 -4.71 18.74
N ASP A 183 -4.41 -3.61 18.23
CA ASP A 183 -4.99 -2.86 17.11
C ASP A 183 -4.38 -3.41 15.80
N VAL A 184 -5.21 -3.83 14.85
CA VAL A 184 -4.78 -4.22 13.51
C VAL A 184 -5.38 -3.27 12.48
N TYR A 185 -4.52 -2.53 11.79
CA TYR A 185 -4.90 -1.72 10.64
C TYR A 185 -4.83 -2.58 9.37
N VAL A 186 -5.95 -2.70 8.68
CA VAL A 186 -6.06 -3.42 7.40
C VAL A 186 -6.22 -2.37 6.30
N LEU A 187 -5.19 -2.24 5.46
CA LEU A 187 -5.13 -1.26 4.36
C LEU A 187 -5.38 -2.02 3.06
N ASP A 188 -6.63 -2.01 2.61
CA ASP A 188 -7.12 -2.96 1.62
C ASP A 188 -8.38 -2.44 0.90
N THR A 189 -9.20 -3.32 0.29
CA THR A 189 -10.47 -3.03 -0.41
C THR A 189 -11.63 -2.63 0.51
N GLY A 190 -11.39 -2.48 1.83
CA GLY A 190 -12.41 -2.30 2.86
C GLY A 190 -12.62 -3.56 3.68
N VAL A 191 -13.50 -3.51 4.69
CA VAL A 191 -13.83 -4.66 5.54
C VAL A 191 -15.32 -4.62 5.94
N THR A 192 -16.08 -5.66 5.58
CA THR A 192 -17.52 -5.75 5.88
C THR A 192 -17.92 -7.17 6.32
N ASN A 193 -17.82 -7.47 7.63
CA ASN A 193 -18.32 -8.72 8.20
C ASN A 193 -18.66 -8.58 9.70
N ASP A 194 -19.85 -9.03 10.11
CA ASP A 194 -20.30 -9.06 11.51
C ASP A 194 -19.47 -10.03 12.39
N ASP A 195 -18.73 -10.97 11.78
CA ASP A 195 -17.79 -11.89 12.44
C ASP A 195 -16.49 -11.20 12.89
N LEU A 196 -16.29 -9.92 12.53
CA LEU A 196 -15.09 -9.15 12.88
C LEU A 196 -15.33 -8.16 14.03
N ASN A 197 -14.25 -7.75 14.70
CA ASN A 197 -14.28 -6.72 15.74
C ASN A 197 -13.82 -5.38 15.15
N ILE A 198 -14.59 -4.88 14.18
CA ILE A 198 -14.30 -3.62 13.49
C ILE A 198 -14.62 -2.46 14.46
N VAL A 199 -13.59 -1.72 14.86
CA VAL A 199 -13.71 -0.59 15.79
C VAL A 199 -13.74 0.76 15.08
N GLU A 200 -13.24 0.81 13.85
CA GLU A 200 -13.10 2.01 13.03
C GLU A 200 -13.13 1.62 11.54
N SER A 201 -13.77 2.45 10.72
CA SER A 201 -13.82 2.30 9.25
C SER A 201 -13.66 3.66 8.59
N ILE A 202 -12.64 3.82 7.74
CA ILE A 202 -12.30 5.06 7.01
C ILE A 202 -12.02 4.72 5.55
N ASP A 203 -12.54 5.52 4.62
CA ASP A 203 -12.20 5.45 3.20
C ASP A 203 -11.29 6.64 2.85
N PHE A 204 -10.07 6.35 2.41
CA PHE A 204 -9.05 7.37 2.09
C PHE A 204 -9.15 7.90 0.65
N ARG A 205 -10.05 7.32 -0.17
CA ARG A 205 -10.19 7.66 -1.60
C ARG A 205 -11.07 8.88 -1.86
N ASP A 206 -11.82 9.40 -0.87
CA ASP A 206 -12.60 10.64 -1.03
C ASP A 206 -11.73 11.90 -0.87
N THR A 207 -10.77 12.07 -1.79
CA THR A 207 -9.70 13.09 -1.76
C THR A 207 -10.21 14.53 -1.77
N LEU A 208 -11.48 14.74 -2.13
CA LEU A 208 -12.14 16.03 -2.27
C LEU A 208 -13.32 16.25 -1.31
N GLY A 209 -13.64 15.28 -0.45
CA GLY A 209 -14.83 15.36 0.43
C GLY A 209 -16.14 15.41 -0.35
N THR A 210 -16.22 14.64 -1.45
CA THR A 210 -17.41 14.49 -2.29
C THR A 210 -18.59 13.85 -1.54
N GLY A 211 -18.32 13.16 -0.43
CA GLY A 211 -19.32 12.69 0.53
C GLY A 211 -19.81 11.26 0.28
N ILE A 212 -19.23 10.53 -0.68
CA ILE A 212 -19.41 9.08 -0.81
C ILE A 212 -18.29 8.38 -0.01
N VAL A 213 -18.32 8.59 1.30
CA VAL A 213 -17.42 7.92 2.25
C VAL A 213 -17.99 6.53 2.51
N ASP A 214 -17.57 5.54 1.72
CA ASP A 214 -18.07 4.16 1.81
C ASP A 214 -16.92 3.16 2.02
N PRO A 215 -16.50 2.92 3.28
CA PRO A 215 -15.43 2.00 3.62
C PRO A 215 -15.86 0.52 3.57
N ASN A 216 -17.03 0.19 3.01
CA ASN A 216 -17.44 -1.20 2.82
C ASN A 216 -16.58 -1.90 1.77
N ASP A 217 -16.44 -3.22 1.94
CA ASP A 217 -15.76 -4.09 0.99
C ASP A 217 -16.73 -4.57 -0.10
N TYR A 218 -16.42 -4.28 -1.36
CA TYR A 218 -17.19 -4.72 -2.53
C TYR A 218 -16.41 -5.68 -3.45
N ASP A 219 -15.11 -5.89 -3.21
CA ASP A 219 -14.33 -6.96 -3.83
C ASP A 219 -14.37 -8.24 -2.96
N GLY A 220 -14.14 -8.08 -1.66
CA GLY A 220 -14.04 -9.17 -0.69
C GLY A 220 -12.61 -9.47 -0.22
N HIS A 221 -11.58 -8.82 -0.76
CA HIS A 221 -10.19 -9.09 -0.39
C HIS A 221 -9.88 -8.66 1.05
N GLY A 222 -10.09 -7.39 1.39
CA GLY A 222 -9.83 -6.88 2.74
C GLY A 222 -10.65 -7.60 3.83
N THR A 223 -11.88 -8.00 3.53
CA THR A 223 -12.70 -8.83 4.44
C THR A 223 -12.14 -10.24 4.62
N HIS A 224 -11.64 -10.87 3.55
CA HIS A 224 -11.00 -12.19 3.61
C HIS A 224 -9.70 -12.13 4.44
N ILE A 225 -8.87 -11.11 4.21
CA ILE A 225 -7.63 -10.84 4.96
C ILE A 225 -7.94 -10.57 6.45
N ALA A 226 -8.85 -9.66 6.76
CA ALA A 226 -9.26 -9.38 8.13
C ALA A 226 -9.84 -10.62 8.84
N GLY A 227 -10.55 -11.48 8.10
CA GLY A 227 -11.03 -12.79 8.53
C GLY A 227 -9.91 -13.71 9.01
N ILE A 228 -8.89 -13.92 8.17
CA ILE A 228 -7.70 -14.72 8.51
C ILE A 228 -7.02 -14.19 9.77
N ILE A 229 -6.89 -12.88 9.91
CA ILE A 229 -6.23 -12.28 11.07
C ILE A 229 -7.09 -12.44 12.33
N SER A 230 -8.39 -12.15 12.27
CA SER A 230 -9.15 -11.71 13.46
C SER A 230 -10.60 -12.20 13.61
N ALA A 231 -11.10 -13.08 12.73
CA ALA A 231 -12.44 -13.67 12.89
C ALA A 231 -12.61 -14.38 14.25
N LYS A 232 -13.82 -14.34 14.82
CA LYS A 232 -14.04 -14.60 16.24
C LYS A 232 -13.92 -16.07 16.60
N ASP A 233 -13.47 -16.32 17.82
CA ASP A 233 -13.59 -17.64 18.42
C ASP A 233 -14.94 -17.73 19.18
N ASP A 234 -16.02 -18.05 18.45
CA ASP A 234 -17.37 -18.23 19.03
C ASP A 234 -18.01 -19.62 18.76
N THR A 235 -18.79 -19.77 17.69
CA THR A 235 -19.62 -20.92 17.32
C THR A 235 -19.91 -20.99 15.82
N GLN A 236 -19.59 -19.94 15.04
CA GLN A 236 -19.83 -19.84 13.60
C GLN A 236 -18.56 -19.42 12.86
N GLY A 237 -18.66 -19.16 11.54
CA GLY A 237 -17.59 -18.53 10.77
C GLY A 237 -16.28 -19.34 10.67
N LEU A 238 -15.17 -18.61 10.65
CA LEU A 238 -13.81 -19.14 10.72
C LEU A 238 -13.12 -18.56 11.96
N VAL A 239 -12.14 -19.28 12.53
CA VAL A 239 -11.31 -18.71 13.60
C VAL A 239 -10.09 -18.01 12.98
N GLY A 240 -9.85 -16.75 13.36
CA GLY A 240 -8.64 -16.02 12.99
C GLY A 240 -7.41 -16.45 13.80
N ILE A 241 -6.21 -16.04 13.37
CA ILE A 241 -4.96 -16.33 14.11
C ILE A 241 -4.87 -15.52 15.42
N ALA A 242 -5.54 -14.37 15.49
CA ALA A 242 -5.68 -13.54 16.67
C ALA A 242 -7.17 -13.20 16.92
N PRO A 243 -7.97 -14.13 17.46
CA PRO A 243 -9.42 -14.02 17.49
C PRO A 243 -9.93 -12.72 18.11
N GLY A 244 -10.83 -12.03 17.41
CA GLY A 244 -11.46 -10.80 17.87
C GLY A 244 -10.53 -9.59 18.02
N ALA A 245 -9.30 -9.62 17.52
CA ALA A 245 -8.42 -8.45 17.48
C ALA A 245 -9.14 -7.23 16.87
N ARG A 246 -8.82 -6.01 17.34
CA ARG A 246 -9.53 -4.79 16.92
C ARG A 246 -9.12 -4.41 15.49
N VAL A 247 -10.06 -4.50 14.56
CA VAL A 247 -9.83 -4.13 13.16
C VAL A 247 -10.12 -2.65 12.97
N HIS A 248 -9.08 -1.91 12.54
CA HIS A 248 -9.22 -0.60 11.93
C HIS A 248 -9.24 -0.81 10.41
N ASN A 249 -10.42 -0.70 9.83
CA ASN A 249 -10.66 -0.84 8.40
C ASN A 249 -10.26 0.47 7.69
N LEU A 250 -9.12 0.48 7.01
CA LEU A 250 -8.68 1.60 6.19
C LEU A 250 -8.85 1.22 4.72
N LYS A 251 -10.00 1.53 4.12
CA LYS A 251 -10.22 1.32 2.68
C LYS A 251 -9.30 2.28 1.91
N VAL A 252 -8.30 1.70 1.24
CA VAL A 252 -7.38 2.42 0.34
C VAL A 252 -7.55 1.93 -1.09
N LEU A 253 -7.93 0.66 -1.30
CA LEU A 253 -8.16 0.08 -2.61
C LEU A 253 -9.60 0.30 -3.10
N GLY A 254 -9.74 0.44 -4.42
CA GLY A 254 -11.01 0.43 -5.12
C GLY A 254 -11.67 -0.94 -5.15
N ASP A 255 -12.90 -0.96 -5.67
CA ASP A 255 -13.69 -2.18 -5.86
C ASP A 255 -13.21 -3.01 -7.07
N ASP A 256 -12.10 -2.59 -7.69
CA ASP A 256 -11.31 -3.31 -8.70
C ASP A 256 -9.95 -3.82 -8.15
N GLY A 257 -9.69 -3.65 -6.84
CA GLY A 257 -8.45 -4.06 -6.18
C GLY A 257 -7.28 -3.08 -6.35
N THR A 258 -7.47 -1.89 -6.93
CA THR A 258 -6.39 -0.94 -7.25
C THR A 258 -6.53 0.43 -6.60
N THR A 259 -5.42 1.15 -6.45
CA THR A 259 -5.42 2.55 -5.98
C THR A 259 -4.14 3.28 -6.40
N ASP A 260 -4.08 4.58 -6.15
CA ASP A 260 -2.85 5.37 -6.27
C ASP A 260 -2.04 5.35 -4.98
N VAL A 261 -0.71 5.31 -5.08
CA VAL A 261 0.20 5.26 -3.92
C VAL A 261 -0.05 6.42 -2.95
N SER A 262 -0.44 7.59 -3.45
CA SER A 262 -0.79 8.76 -2.65
C SER A 262 -1.92 8.52 -1.63
N VAL A 263 -2.92 7.69 -1.97
CA VAL A 263 -4.01 7.24 -1.08
C VAL A 263 -3.46 6.40 0.08
N VAL A 264 -2.53 5.49 -0.23
CA VAL A 264 -1.92 4.59 0.75
C VAL A 264 -1.04 5.36 1.73
N ILE A 265 -0.26 6.33 1.25
CA ILE A 265 0.54 7.21 2.12
C ILE A 265 -0.34 8.03 3.07
N ALA A 266 -1.54 8.47 2.63
CA ALA A 266 -2.48 9.16 3.51
C ALA A 266 -3.03 8.28 4.64
N ALA A 267 -3.23 6.97 4.38
CA ALA A 267 -3.57 6.01 5.43
C ALA A 267 -2.37 5.76 6.38
N VAL A 268 -1.14 5.69 5.86
CA VAL A 268 0.08 5.56 6.69
C VAL A 268 0.28 6.77 7.60
N GLU A 269 0.08 7.99 7.10
CA GLU A 269 0.05 9.24 7.88
C GLU A 269 -0.96 9.19 9.03
N TYR A 270 -2.18 8.67 8.78
CA TYR A 270 -3.18 8.50 9.82
C TYR A 270 -2.72 7.54 10.94
N ILE A 271 -2.11 6.40 10.58
CA ILE A 271 -1.59 5.43 11.55
C ILE A 271 -0.42 6.01 12.35
N ILE A 272 0.44 6.82 11.71
CA ILE A 272 1.51 7.53 12.42
C ILE A 272 0.91 8.46 13.50
N GLN A 273 -0.13 9.23 13.17
CA GLN A 273 -0.82 10.09 14.14
C GLN A 273 -1.49 9.27 15.26
N ALA A 274 -2.18 8.18 14.92
CA ALA A 274 -2.79 7.27 15.89
C ALA A 274 -1.74 6.64 16.83
N ARG A 275 -0.55 6.29 16.31
CA ARG A 275 0.58 5.79 17.07
C ARG A 275 1.19 6.82 18.00
N GLN A 276 1.38 8.06 17.54
CA GLN A 276 1.86 9.17 18.37
C GLN A 276 0.89 9.47 19.52
N ALA A 277 -0.41 9.38 19.28
CA ALA A 277 -1.46 9.54 20.31
C ALA A 277 -1.52 8.36 21.28
N ASN A 278 -1.23 7.13 20.82
CA ASN A 278 -1.34 5.89 21.59
C ASN A 278 0.00 5.11 21.65
N PRO A 279 1.08 5.70 22.21
CA PRO A 279 2.45 5.18 22.06
C PRO A 279 2.70 3.84 22.78
N THR A 280 1.78 3.40 23.64
CA THR A 280 1.88 2.12 24.38
C THR A 280 1.00 1.01 23.81
N THR A 281 0.08 1.29 22.89
CA THR A 281 -0.84 0.28 22.38
C THR A 281 -0.14 -0.64 21.38
N PRO A 282 -0.32 -1.98 21.45
CA PRO A 282 0.17 -2.89 20.43
C PRO A 282 -0.54 -2.61 19.10
N MET A 283 0.23 -2.29 18.05
CA MET A 283 -0.28 -1.94 16.73
C MET A 283 0.42 -2.78 15.66
N VAL A 284 -0.39 -3.38 14.77
CA VAL A 284 0.06 -4.08 13.56
C VAL A 284 -0.62 -3.47 12.36
N VAL A 285 0.10 -3.35 11.24
CA VAL A 285 -0.43 -2.94 9.94
C VAL A 285 -0.29 -4.11 8.99
N ASN A 286 -1.36 -4.46 8.29
CA ASN A 286 -1.34 -5.43 7.21
C ASN A 286 -1.64 -4.73 5.87
N MET A 287 -0.73 -4.90 4.92
CA MET A 287 -0.86 -4.43 3.54
C MET A 287 -0.70 -5.61 2.58
N SER A 288 -1.81 -6.25 2.24
CA SER A 288 -1.85 -7.38 1.30
C SER A 288 -1.95 -6.87 -0.15
N LEU A 289 -1.08 -5.91 -0.50
CA LEU A 289 -1.01 -5.18 -1.77
C LEU A 289 0.44 -4.87 -2.14
N GLY A 290 0.73 -4.64 -3.42
CA GLY A 290 2.07 -4.35 -3.94
C GLY A 290 2.12 -4.09 -5.44
N GLU A 291 3.26 -3.60 -5.97
CA GLU A 291 3.53 -3.45 -7.41
C GLU A 291 5.01 -3.71 -7.73
N ASP A 292 5.29 -4.36 -8.88
CA ASP A 292 6.65 -4.59 -9.39
C ASP A 292 7.13 -3.35 -10.16
N ILE A 293 7.90 -2.51 -9.46
CA ILE A 293 8.48 -1.28 -9.98
C ILE A 293 9.78 -1.53 -10.75
N GLY A 294 10.26 -2.78 -10.85
CA GLY A 294 11.48 -3.16 -11.56
C GLY A 294 12.78 -2.61 -10.95
N THR A 295 12.76 -2.17 -9.68
CA THR A 295 13.93 -1.62 -8.98
C THR A 295 13.82 -1.78 -7.46
N ALA A 296 14.97 -1.86 -6.78
CA ALA A 296 15.08 -1.85 -5.32
C ALA A 296 15.26 -0.42 -4.75
N SER A 297 15.07 0.62 -5.57
CA SER A 297 15.08 2.02 -5.12
C SER A 297 13.80 2.33 -4.34
N TYR A 298 13.95 2.76 -3.08
CA TYR A 298 12.82 3.12 -2.21
C TYR A 298 11.98 4.25 -2.83
N THR A 299 10.67 4.04 -2.84
CA THR A 299 9.61 4.96 -3.27
C THR A 299 9.18 5.91 -2.17
N ALA A 300 8.24 6.80 -2.48
CA ALA A 300 7.48 7.59 -1.51
C ALA A 300 6.74 6.74 -0.47
N LEU A 301 6.22 5.57 -0.86
CA LEU A 301 5.54 4.64 0.05
C LEU A 301 6.54 3.99 1.00
N ASP A 302 7.71 3.61 0.49
CA ASP A 302 8.77 2.97 1.27
C ASP A 302 9.36 3.94 2.32
N GLU A 303 9.56 5.21 1.97
CA GLU A 303 9.92 6.26 2.95
C GLU A 303 8.85 6.41 4.05
N ALA A 304 7.55 6.35 3.70
CA ALA A 304 6.45 6.50 4.65
C ALA A 304 6.29 5.30 5.60
N LEU A 305 6.39 4.07 5.07
CA LEU A 305 6.31 2.85 5.87
C LEU A 305 7.54 2.67 6.76
N LEU A 306 8.72 3.08 6.30
CA LEU A 306 9.92 3.16 7.14
C LEU A 306 9.72 4.15 8.30
N ALA A 307 9.13 5.33 8.06
CA ALA A 307 8.81 6.30 9.11
C ALA A 307 7.85 5.70 10.16
N LEU A 308 6.84 4.94 9.73
CA LEU A 308 5.91 4.24 10.62
C LEU A 308 6.57 3.08 11.41
N SER A 309 7.37 2.24 10.76
CA SER A 309 8.09 1.13 11.42
C SER A 309 9.05 1.64 12.50
N ASN A 310 9.73 2.77 12.26
CA ASN A 310 10.60 3.44 13.24
C ASN A 310 9.87 3.92 14.52
N LEU A 311 8.54 4.01 14.52
CA LEU A 311 7.72 4.27 15.73
C LEU A 311 7.36 2.98 16.50
N GLY A 312 7.92 1.84 16.11
CA GLY A 312 7.69 0.53 16.72
C GLY A 312 6.32 -0.06 16.43
N VAL A 313 5.74 0.28 15.28
CA VAL A 313 4.55 -0.38 14.72
C VAL A 313 5.02 -1.52 13.81
N THR A 314 4.46 -2.70 13.95
CA THR A 314 4.83 -3.83 13.09
C THR A 314 4.05 -3.76 11.78
N VAL A 315 4.75 -3.66 10.66
CA VAL A 315 4.16 -3.63 9.32
C VAL A 315 4.41 -4.96 8.62
N VAL A 316 3.35 -5.56 8.08
CA VAL A 316 3.37 -6.83 7.36
C VAL A 316 2.89 -6.59 5.94
N VAL A 317 3.66 -7.04 4.95
CA VAL A 317 3.44 -6.76 3.52
C VAL A 317 3.52 -8.04 2.69
N ALA A 318 2.73 -8.12 1.61
CA ALA A 318 2.81 -9.26 0.70
C ALA A 318 4.08 -9.19 -0.16
N ALA A 319 4.78 -10.32 -0.36
CA ALA A 319 5.92 -10.39 -1.28
C ALA A 319 5.55 -10.12 -2.75
N GLY A 320 4.28 -10.35 -3.10
CA GLY A 320 3.74 -10.29 -4.46
C GLY A 320 3.54 -11.67 -5.09
N ASN A 321 2.82 -11.69 -6.22
CA ASN A 321 2.24 -12.88 -6.85
C ASN A 321 2.70 -13.08 -8.31
N GLN A 322 3.93 -12.66 -8.64
CA GLN A 322 4.51 -12.68 -9.99
C GLN A 322 5.51 -13.84 -10.21
N GLY A 323 5.88 -14.59 -9.16
CA GLY A 323 7.01 -15.53 -9.18
C GLY A 323 8.37 -14.84 -9.37
N SER A 324 8.45 -13.53 -9.12
CA SER A 324 9.63 -12.68 -9.33
C SER A 324 10.43 -12.45 -8.04
N ASN A 325 11.52 -11.67 -8.12
CA ASN A 325 12.29 -11.28 -6.95
C ASN A 325 11.58 -10.14 -6.20
N ALA A 326 11.25 -10.34 -4.93
CA ALA A 326 10.63 -9.34 -4.07
C ALA A 326 11.48 -8.08 -3.88
N ASP A 327 12.79 -8.13 -4.13
CA ASP A 327 13.67 -6.93 -4.16
C ASP A 327 13.20 -5.85 -5.16
N TYR A 328 12.32 -6.16 -6.13
CA TYR A 328 11.79 -5.19 -7.11
C TYR A 328 10.35 -4.75 -6.85
N VAL A 329 9.72 -5.27 -5.79
CA VAL A 329 8.32 -5.00 -5.43
C VAL A 329 8.28 -4.01 -4.27
N THR A 330 7.51 -2.93 -4.41
CA THR A 330 7.17 -2.05 -3.28
C THR A 330 5.83 -2.47 -2.68
N PRO A 331 5.65 -2.48 -1.34
CA PRO A 331 6.67 -2.21 -0.31
C PRO A 331 7.50 -3.42 0.13
N ALA A 332 7.42 -4.55 -0.59
CA ALA A 332 8.04 -5.82 -0.22
C ALA A 332 9.59 -5.81 -0.09
N HIS A 333 10.28 -4.86 -0.71
CA HIS A 333 11.75 -4.79 -0.70
C HIS A 333 12.37 -4.14 0.56
N VAL A 334 11.56 -3.55 1.44
CA VAL A 334 12.03 -2.72 2.58
C VAL A 334 12.39 -3.57 3.80
N ASP A 335 13.65 -3.51 4.23
CA ASP A 335 14.25 -4.38 5.27
C ASP A 335 13.62 -4.21 6.68
N GLU A 336 13.03 -3.06 6.99
CA GLU A 336 12.36 -2.76 8.26
C GLU A 336 10.88 -3.20 8.33
N LEU A 337 10.34 -3.84 7.29
CA LEU A 337 9.00 -4.42 7.25
C LEU A 337 9.08 -5.95 7.29
N ILE A 338 7.95 -6.63 7.50
CA ILE A 338 7.87 -8.11 7.41
C ILE A 338 7.19 -8.49 6.10
N THR A 339 8.01 -8.89 5.12
CA THR A 339 7.54 -9.37 3.82
C THR A 339 7.17 -10.85 3.87
N VAL A 340 6.00 -11.22 3.34
CA VAL A 340 5.42 -12.56 3.48
C VAL A 340 5.18 -13.22 2.12
N GLY A 341 5.80 -14.38 1.91
CA GLY A 341 5.58 -15.26 0.76
C GLY A 341 4.47 -16.29 0.97
N ALA A 342 4.12 -17.03 -0.09
CA ALA A 342 3.02 -17.99 -0.09
C ALA A 342 3.48 -19.45 -0.20
N HIS A 343 2.89 -20.34 0.60
CA HIS A 343 3.07 -21.79 0.52
C HIS A 343 1.72 -22.53 0.67
N ASP A 344 1.68 -23.79 0.22
CA ASP A 344 0.51 -24.66 0.33
C ASP A 344 0.45 -25.41 1.68
N ALA A 345 -0.60 -26.24 1.85
CA ALA A 345 -0.85 -26.99 3.08
C ALA A 345 0.14 -28.15 3.34
N ASP A 346 0.91 -28.58 2.32
CA ASP A 346 2.00 -29.55 2.46
C ASP A 346 3.36 -28.86 2.71
N GLY A 347 3.39 -27.51 2.70
CA GLY A 347 4.57 -26.68 2.99
C GLY A 347 5.40 -26.31 1.76
N TYR A 348 4.91 -26.51 0.54
CA TYR A 348 5.63 -26.11 -0.68
C TYR A 348 5.32 -24.67 -1.05
N PHE A 349 6.35 -23.87 -1.35
CA PHE A 349 6.18 -22.53 -1.91
C PHE A 349 5.39 -22.59 -3.21
N THR A 350 4.42 -21.68 -3.36
CA THR A 350 3.56 -21.64 -4.55
C THR A 350 4.31 -21.00 -5.73
N ALA A 351 4.01 -21.45 -6.95
CA ALA A 351 4.76 -21.04 -8.15
C ALA A 351 4.60 -19.55 -8.53
N TYR A 352 3.63 -18.85 -7.94
CA TYR A 352 3.43 -17.41 -8.08
C TYR A 352 4.03 -16.62 -6.91
N SER A 353 4.41 -17.25 -5.80
CA SER A 353 5.03 -16.53 -4.68
C SER A 353 6.29 -15.86 -5.17
N ASN A 354 6.38 -14.55 -4.98
CA ASN A 354 7.67 -13.88 -5.07
C ASN A 354 8.60 -14.42 -3.97
N TRP A 355 9.88 -14.31 -4.24
CA TRP A 355 10.97 -14.89 -3.45
C TRP A 355 12.11 -13.88 -3.37
N GLY A 356 13.08 -14.07 -2.47
CA GLY A 356 14.22 -13.16 -2.37
C GLY A 356 14.91 -13.27 -1.01
N PRO A 357 15.92 -12.42 -0.74
CA PRO A 357 16.54 -12.32 0.58
C PRO A 357 15.64 -11.61 1.63
N LYS A 358 14.48 -11.09 1.21
CA LYS A 358 13.50 -10.36 2.03
C LYS A 358 12.33 -11.22 2.54
N VAL A 359 12.20 -12.45 2.03
CA VAL A 359 11.01 -13.34 2.15
C VAL A 359 11.32 -14.57 3.01
#